data_AF-A0A5S9M963-F1
#
_entry.id   AF-A0A5S9M963-F1
#
_cell.length_a   1.000
_cell.length_b   1.000
_cell.length_c   1.000
_cell.angle_alpha   90.00
_cell.angle_beta   90.00
_cell.angle_gamma   90.00
#
_symmetry.space_group_name_H-M   'P 1'
#
loop_
_entity.id
_entity.type
_entity.pdbx_description
1 polymer ?
#
loop_
_entity_poly.entity_id
_entity_poly.type
_entity_poly.pdbx_seq_one_letter_code
_entity_poly.pdbx_strand_id
1 'polypeptide(L)' 'MGAKITIDSATMMNKGLEVIEAHWLFDIPYEQIDVLLHKESIIHSMVEFHDKSVMAQLGGHLT' A
#
# COMPACT_ATOMS: atom_id res chain seq x y z
N MET A 1 9.23 14.19 -3.27
CA MET A 1 9.96 12.90 -3.26
C MET A 1 11.37 13.12 -3.78
N GLY A 2 12.35 12.36 -3.27
CA GLY A 2 13.70 12.34 -3.84
C GLY A 2 13.80 11.40 -5.05
N ALA A 3 14.83 11.57 -5.88
CA ALA A 3 15.00 10.88 -7.17
C ALA A 3 14.91 9.34 -7.07
N LYS A 4 15.47 8.72 -6.03
CA LYS A 4 15.42 7.27 -5.79
C LYS A 4 13.98 6.77 -5.64
N ILE A 5 13.18 7.44 -4.81
CA ILE A 5 11.76 7.08 -4.59
C ILE A 5 10.96 7.28 -5.88
N THR A 6 11.25 8.32 -6.64
CA THR A 6 10.56 8.57 -7.92
C THR A 6 10.80 7.46 -8.94
N ILE A 7 12.03 6.95 -9.07
CA ILE A 7 12.35 5.84 -9.97
C ILE A 7 11.71 4.54 -9.47
N ASP A 8 11.75 4.27 -8.16
CA ASP A 8 11.16 3.05 -7.59
C ASP A 8 9.62 3.03 -7.70
N SER A 9 8.98 4.20 -7.59
CA SER A 9 7.54 4.33 -7.84
C SER A 9 7.20 4.15 -9.32
N ALA A 10 8.06 4.62 -10.23
CA ALA A 10 7.88 4.41 -11.67
C ALA A 10 8.03 2.95 -12.10
N THR A 11 8.82 2.16 -11.36
CA THR A 11 9.05 0.72 -11.62
C THR A 11 8.19 -0.21 -10.77
N MET A 12 7.30 0.32 -9.92
CA MET A 12 6.57 -0.43 -8.88
C MET A 12 7.45 -1.10 -7.81
N MET A 13 8.78 -0.91 -7.85
CA MET A 13 9.71 -1.45 -6.86
C MET A 13 9.43 -0.90 -5.47
N ASN A 14 9.00 0.37 -5.36
CA ASN A 14 8.61 0.95 -4.07
C ASN A 14 7.48 0.13 -3.42
N LYS A 15 6.49 -0.26 -4.22
CA LYS A 15 5.37 -1.08 -3.75
C LYS A 15 5.80 -2.50 -3.38
N GLY A 16 6.77 -3.07 -4.11
CA GLY A 16 7.38 -4.35 -3.75
C GLY A 16 8.08 -4.33 -2.38
N LEU A 17 8.79 -3.24 -2.06
CA LEU A 17 9.41 -3.06 -0.74
C LEU A 17 8.37 -2.93 0.37
N GLU A 18 7.28 -2.18 0.13
CA GLU A 18 6.16 -2.07 1.07
C GLU A 18 5.48 -3.42 1.36
N VAL A 19 5.36 -4.30 0.36
CA VAL A 19 4.81 -5.66 0.54
C VAL A 19 5.71 -6.50 1.45
N ILE A 20 7.03 -6.43 1.27
CA ILE A 20 7.98 -7.10 2.15
C ILE A 20 7.85 -6.55 3.57
N GLU A 21 7.80 -5.23 3.73
CA GLU A 21 7.64 -4.59 5.03
C GLU A 21 6.34 -5.01 5.72
N ALA A 22 5.21 -5.05 5.01
CA ALA A 22 3.93 -5.48 5.57
C ALA A 22 3.95 -6.95 6.05
N HIS A 23 4.59 -7.85 5.30
CA HIS A 23 4.78 -9.24 5.70
C HIS A 23 5.52 -9.35 7.05
N TRP A 24 6.63 -8.63 7.20
CA TRP A 24 7.44 -8.66 8.42
C TRP A 24 6.83 -7.90 9.59
N LEU A 25 6.19 -6.75 9.33
CA LEU A 25 5.66 -5.87 10.37
C LEU A 25 4.36 -6.40 10.98
N PHE A 26 3.51 -7.04 10.17
CA PHE A 26 2.19 -7.50 10.59
C PHE A 26 2.05 -9.01 10.67
N ASP A 27 3.10 -9.78 10.36
CA ASP A 27 3.10 -11.25 10.35
C ASP A 27 1.99 -11.84 9.44
N ILE A 28 1.79 -11.24 8.27
CA ILE A 28 0.76 -11.63 7.30
C ILE A 28 1.43 -12.32 6.11
N PRO A 29 0.97 -13.52 5.68
CA PRO A 29 1.56 -14.21 4.53
C PRO A 29 1.33 -13.43 3.23
N TYR A 30 2.28 -13.53 2.29
CA TYR A 30 2.25 -12.74 1.04
C TYR A 30 0.97 -12.94 0.23
N GLU A 31 0.37 -14.13 0.29
CA GLU A 31 -0.88 -14.47 -0.40
C GLU A 31 -2.10 -13.69 0.13
N GLN A 32 -1.95 -13.00 1.26
CA GLN A 32 -2.97 -12.12 1.85
C GLN A 32 -2.65 -10.62 1.69
N ILE A 33 -1.62 -10.27 0.89
CA ILE A 33 -1.24 -8.88 0.63
C ILE A 33 -1.48 -8.54 -0.84
N ASP A 34 -2.59 -7.85 -1.10
CA ASP A 34 -2.95 -7.42 -2.45
C ASP A 34 -2.41 -6.04 -2.80
N VAL A 35 -1.80 -5.91 -3.97
CA VAL A 35 -1.35 -4.63 -4.52
C VAL A 35 -2.36 -4.10 -5.53
N LEU A 36 -3.05 -3.03 -5.16
CA LEU A 36 -4.00 -2.31 -6.04
C LEU A 36 -3.40 -0.99 -6.53
N LEU A 37 -3.59 -0.68 -7.81
CA LEU A 37 -3.28 0.64 -8.36
C LEU A 37 -4.46 1.59 -8.12
N HIS A 38 -4.28 2.57 -7.24
CA HIS A 38 -5.26 3.64 -6.98
C HIS A 38 -4.67 5.00 -7.38
N LYS A 39 -5.03 5.48 -8.58
CA LYS A 39 -4.38 6.64 -9.21
C LYS A 39 -4.64 7.94 -8.45
N GLU A 40 -5.81 8.06 -7.84
CA GLU A 40 -6.25 9.22 -7.08
C GLU A 40 -5.46 9.37 -5.78
N SER A 41 -4.88 8.27 -5.27
CA SER A 41 -4.11 8.23 -4.01
C SER A 41 -4.86 8.83 -2.82
N ILE A 42 -6.19 8.74 -2.81
CA ILE A 42 -7.05 9.23 -1.71
C ILE A 42 -7.14 8.16 -0.61
N ILE A 43 -7.19 6.90 -1.02
CA ILE A 43 -7.06 5.75 -0.12
C ILE A 43 -5.58 5.37 -0.09
N HIS A 44 -4.94 5.50 1.07
CA HIS A 44 -3.52 5.18 1.19
C HIS A 44 -3.27 3.68 1.40
N SER A 45 -4.15 3.00 2.13
CA SER A 45 -4.14 1.54 2.34
C SER A 45 -5.46 1.09 2.97
N MET A 46 -5.73 -0.21 2.91
CA MET A 46 -6.93 -0.84 3.48
C MET A 46 -6.57 -2.13 4.19
N VAL A 47 -7.40 -2.55 5.14
CA VAL A 47 -7.30 -3.83 5.85
C VAL A 47 -8.67 -4.52 5.79
N GLU A 48 -8.70 -5.77 5.32
CA GLU A 48 -9.86 -6.65 5.42
C GLU A 48 -9.78 -7.48 6.70
N PHE A 49 -10.86 -7.49 7.49
CA PHE A 49 -10.98 -8.32 8.69
C PHE A 49 -11.67 -9.66 8.37
N HIS A 50 -11.56 -10.63 9.29
CA HIS A 50 -12.12 -11.97 9.09
C HIS A 50 -13.64 -12.00 8.86
N ASP A 51 -14.37 -10.99 9.35
CA ASP A 51 -15.81 -10.80 9.15
C ASP A 51 -16.17 -10.16 7.79
N LYS A 52 -15.16 -9.93 6.94
CA LYS A 52 -15.24 -9.25 5.63
C LYS A 52 -15.50 -7.75 5.70
N SER A 53 -15.42 -7.16 6.88
CA SER A 53 -15.38 -5.70 7.03
C SER A 53 -14.05 -5.17 6.49
N VAL A 54 -14.07 -4.02 5.80
CA VAL A 54 -12.87 -3.35 5.28
C VAL A 54 -12.74 -1.99 5.92
N MET A 55 -11.57 -1.72 6.51
CA MET A 55 -11.21 -0.39 6.99
C MET A 55 -10.18 0.23 6.05
N ALA A 56 -10.45 1.45 5.59
CA ALA A 56 -9.55 2.21 4.73
C ALA A 56 -8.99 3.42 5.50
N GLN A 57 -7.71 3.69 5.33
CA GLN A 57 -7.13 4.98 5.71
C GLN A 57 -7.28 5.92 4.51
N LEU A 58 -7.93 7.06 4.74
CA LEU A 58 -8.09 8.11 3.75
C LEU A 58 -7.15 9.27 4.08
N GLY A 59 -6.59 9.88 3.04
CA GLY A 59 -5.85 11.12 3.09
C GLY A 59 -5.89 11.78 1.72
N GLY A 60 -6.19 13.06 1.67
CA GLY A 60 -6.20 13.84 0.44
C GLY A 60 -5.32 15.07 0.58
N HIS A 61 -4.72 15.51 -0.53
CA HIS A 61 -4.20 16.86 -0.60
C HIS A 61 -5.40 17.79 -0.82
N LEU A 62 -5.88 18.43 0.26
CA LEU A 62 -6.80 19.56 0.14
C LEU A 62 -6.01 20.76 -0.38
N THR A 63 -6.04 20.97 -1.69
CA THR A 63 -5.72 22.24 -2.36
C THR A 63 -6.89 22.67 -3.19
#